data_AF-A0A5N6JJF9-F1
#
_entry.id   AF-A0A5N6JJF9-F1
#
_cell.length_a   1.000
_cell.length_b   1.000
_cell.length_c   1.000
_cell.angle_alpha   90.00
_cell.angle_beta   90.00
_cell.angle_gamma   90.00
#
_symmetry.space_group_name_H-M   'P 1'
#
loop_
_entity.id
_entity.type
_entity.pdbx_description
1 polymer ?
#
loop_
_entity_poly.entity_id
_entity_poly.type
_entity_poly.pdbx_seq_one_letter_code
_entity_poly.pdbx_strand_id
1 'polypeptide(L)'
;MAYQLSVSISGPGTSERAHWGLVIHKPPSRVGDLLHVRVIDENTNLFAFENRSGHVIDDQNAWGLAKITMLDDLQRAKAISILFNEKPPSNGGKDCQDWVLDALVSLEVEELVPDGTTQTWTSRTGKQTKAIQHEVGVNWEALNGR
;
A
#
# COMPACT_ATOMS: atom_id res chain seq x y z
N MET A 1 -18.05 8.68 8.64
CA MET A 1 -18.19 7.36 7.95
C MET A 1 -16.80 6.72 7.88
N ALA A 2 -16.66 5.40 7.75
CA ALA A 2 -15.36 4.74 7.84
C ALA A 2 -14.74 4.43 6.46
N TYR A 3 -13.45 4.66 6.32
CA TYR A 3 -12.61 4.34 5.15
C TYR A 3 -11.71 3.17 5.47
N GLN A 4 -11.55 2.25 4.54
CA GLN A 4 -10.61 1.14 4.66
C GLN A 4 -9.24 1.59 4.16
N LEU A 5 -8.21 1.47 5.01
CA LEU A 5 -6.80 1.55 4.61
C LEU A 5 -6.29 0.13 4.33
N SER A 6 -5.68 -0.07 3.18
CA SER A 6 -5.14 -1.36 2.74
C SER A 6 -3.81 -1.18 2.02
N VAL A 7 -2.98 -2.23 2.02
CA VAL A 7 -1.88 -2.33 1.06
C VAL A 7 -2.40 -3.03 -0.20
N SER A 8 -2.29 -2.37 -1.35
CA SER A 8 -2.49 -3.00 -2.65
C SER A 8 -1.23 -3.73 -3.08
N ILE A 9 -1.35 -5.00 -3.47
CA ILE A 9 -0.22 -5.79 -3.94
C ILE A 9 -0.43 -6.11 -5.43
N SER A 10 0.53 -5.73 -6.26
CA SER A 10 0.49 -5.91 -7.71
C SER A 10 1.65 -6.79 -8.19
N GLY A 11 1.32 -7.81 -8.99
CA GLY A 11 2.27 -8.80 -9.47
C GLY A 11 2.44 -10.01 -8.54
N PRO A 12 3.02 -11.11 -9.04
CA PRO A 12 3.14 -12.38 -8.30
C PRO A 12 4.25 -12.39 -7.23
N GLY A 13 5.27 -11.54 -7.34
CA GLY A 13 6.44 -11.58 -6.45
C GLY A 13 7.39 -12.76 -6.71
N THR A 14 7.41 -13.32 -7.93
CA THR A 14 8.16 -14.56 -8.24
C THR A 14 9.48 -14.29 -8.98
N SER A 15 9.45 -13.60 -10.11
CA SER A 15 10.65 -13.18 -10.85
C SER A 15 11.17 -11.83 -10.34
N GLU A 16 10.24 -10.91 -10.13
CA GLU A 16 10.47 -9.59 -9.54
C GLU A 16 9.64 -9.46 -8.26
N ARG A 17 10.08 -8.61 -7.34
CA ARG A 17 9.31 -8.28 -6.13
C ARG A 17 7.94 -7.71 -6.53
N ALA A 18 6.90 -8.08 -5.78
CA ALA A 18 5.57 -7.53 -6.02
C ALA A 18 5.55 -6.02 -5.72
N HIS A 19 4.88 -5.23 -6.56
CA HIS A 19 4.71 -3.80 -6.35
C HIS A 19 3.71 -3.55 -5.23
N TRP A 20 4.07 -2.73 -4.24
CA TRP A 20 3.17 -2.35 -3.15
C TRP A 20 2.74 -0.89 -3.27
N GLY A 21 1.52 -0.61 -2.82
CA GLY A 21 0.96 0.73 -2.68
C GLY A 21 -0.05 0.75 -1.55
N LEU A 22 -0.50 1.94 -1.16
CA LEU A 22 -1.55 2.12 -0.16
C LEU A 22 -2.84 2.57 -0.85
N VAL A 23 -3.95 1.98 -0.44
CA VAL A 23 -5.29 2.32 -0.93
C VAL A 23 -6.15 2.74 0.25
N ILE A 24 -6.79 3.90 0.13
CA ILE A 24 -7.80 4.37 1.07
C ILE A 24 -9.11 4.54 0.31
N HIS A 25 -10.13 3.77 0.67
CA HIS A 25 -11.44 3.86 0.01
C HIS A 25 -12.57 3.69 1.01
N LYS A 26 -13.80 3.94 0.57
CA LYS A 26 -14.98 3.80 1.42
C LYS A 26 -15.81 2.59 0.97
N PRO A 27 -15.77 1.45 1.68
CA PRO A 27 -16.56 0.29 1.30
C PRO A 27 -18.08 0.60 1.26
N PRO A 28 -18.85 -0.04 0.36
CA PRO A 28 -18.43 -1.01 -0.65
C PRO A 28 -17.95 -0.35 -1.97
N SER A 29 -17.80 0.99 -2.01
CA SER A 29 -17.34 1.68 -3.21
C SER A 29 -15.92 1.25 -3.57
N ARG A 30 -15.71 0.80 -4.80
CA ARG A 30 -14.39 0.48 -5.35
C ARG A 30 -13.69 1.68 -5.97
N VAL A 31 -14.02 2.87 -5.47
CA VAL A 31 -13.38 4.13 -5.85
C VAL A 31 -12.73 4.73 -4.61
N GLY A 32 -11.46 5.09 -4.72
CA GLY A 32 -10.68 5.61 -3.60
C GLY A 32 -9.42 6.36 -4.02
N ASP A 33 -8.54 6.57 -3.06
CA ASP A 33 -7.21 7.12 -3.28
C ASP A 33 -6.19 5.99 -3.36
N LEU A 34 -5.38 5.98 -4.42
CA LEU A 34 -4.18 5.16 -4.52
C LEU A 34 -2.96 6.05 -4.28
N LEU A 35 -2.15 5.68 -3.29
CA LEU A 35 -0.91 6.36 -2.93
C LEU A 35 0.24 5.36 -3.07
N HIS A 36 1.13 5.57 -4.03
CA HIS A 36 2.24 4.67 -4.29
C HIS A 36 3.43 5.40 -4.91
N VAL A 37 4.56 4.72 -4.98
CA VAL A 37 5.72 5.22 -5.74
C VAL A 37 5.86 4.47 -7.05
N ARG A 38 6.00 5.19 -8.17
CA ARG A 38 6.22 4.60 -9.49
C ARG A 38 7.70 4.72 -9.86
N VAL A 39 8.25 3.68 -10.47
CA VAL A 39 9.57 3.75 -11.11
C VAL A 39 9.52 4.76 -12.27
N ILE A 40 10.36 5.78 -12.21
CA ILE A 40 10.56 6.76 -13.29
C ILE A 40 11.68 6.30 -14.21
N ASP A 41 12.74 5.72 -13.64
CA ASP A 41 13.89 5.20 -14.37
C ASP A 41 14.41 3.96 -13.65
N GLU A 42 14.36 2.82 -14.35
CA GLU A 42 14.80 1.51 -13.88
C GLU A 42 16.32 1.44 -13.72
N ASN A 43 17.09 2.17 -14.54
CA ASN A 43 18.56 2.12 -14.49
C ASN A 43 19.11 2.85 -13.26
N THR A 44 18.42 3.89 -12.83
CA THR A 44 18.80 4.69 -11.65
C THR A 44 17.97 4.36 -10.42
N ASN A 45 16.98 3.45 -10.53
CA ASN A 45 16.01 3.15 -9.48
C ASN A 45 15.42 4.44 -8.89
N LEU A 46 15.05 5.36 -9.78
CA LEU A 46 14.43 6.62 -9.40
C LEU A 46 12.93 6.43 -9.30
N PHE A 47 12.35 6.83 -8.17
CA PHE A 47 10.92 6.71 -7.93
C PHE A 47 10.26 8.09 -7.79
N ALA A 48 9.03 8.22 -8.29
CA ALA A 48 8.16 9.36 -8.02
C ALA A 48 6.97 8.89 -7.21
N PHE A 49 6.64 9.65 -6.18
CA PHE A 49 5.35 9.54 -5.54
C PHE A 49 4.23 9.91 -6.52
N GLU A 50 3.17 9.09 -6.54
CA GLU A 50 1.96 9.33 -7.30
C GLU A 50 0.75 9.12 -6.40
N ASN A 51 -0.13 10.13 -6.37
CA ASN A 51 -1.44 10.04 -5.73
C ASN A 51 -2.52 10.11 -6.81
N ARG A 52 -3.36 9.08 -6.90
CA ARG A 52 -4.53 9.05 -7.77
C ARG A 52 -5.80 9.05 -6.93
N SER A 53 -6.38 10.23 -6.77
CA SER A 53 -7.67 10.41 -6.09
C SER A 53 -8.85 10.09 -7.00
N GLY A 54 -9.90 9.49 -6.45
CA GLY A 54 -11.08 9.08 -7.22
C GLY A 54 -10.81 7.95 -8.20
N HIS A 55 -9.79 7.14 -7.92
CA HIS A 55 -9.34 6.06 -8.76
C HIS A 55 -10.18 4.79 -8.54
N VAL A 56 -10.53 4.09 -9.63
CA VAL A 56 -11.20 2.79 -9.58
C VAL A 56 -10.17 1.74 -9.17
N ILE A 57 -10.37 1.11 -8.02
CA ILE A 57 -9.42 0.17 -7.42
C ILE A 57 -9.17 -1.04 -8.32
N ASP A 58 -10.21 -1.50 -9.03
CA ASP A 58 -10.12 -2.63 -9.96
C ASP A 58 -9.24 -2.31 -11.20
N ASP A 59 -9.08 -1.04 -11.58
CA ASP A 59 -8.21 -0.65 -12.72
C ASP A 59 -6.73 -0.86 -12.42
N GLN A 60 -6.37 -1.08 -11.15
CA GLN A 60 -5.03 -1.50 -10.80
C GLN A 60 -4.81 -2.93 -11.28
N ASN A 61 -3.65 -3.24 -11.87
CA ASN A 61 -3.20 -4.62 -12.09
C ASN A 61 -2.86 -5.37 -10.77
N ALA A 62 -3.45 -4.93 -9.65
CA ALA A 62 -3.36 -5.51 -8.33
C ALA A 62 -3.98 -6.91 -8.32
N TRP A 63 -3.36 -7.77 -7.53
CA TRP A 63 -3.89 -9.09 -7.18
C TRP A 63 -4.90 -8.99 -6.05
N GLY A 64 -4.70 -8.04 -5.14
CA GLY A 64 -5.64 -7.82 -4.07
C GLY A 64 -5.24 -6.70 -3.13
N LEU A 65 -6.12 -6.46 -2.18
CA LEU A 65 -5.93 -5.55 -1.07
C LEU A 65 -5.77 -6.34 0.22
N ALA A 66 -4.70 -6.08 0.94
CA ALA A 66 -4.54 -6.53 2.31
C ALA A 66 -5.03 -5.42 3.25
N LYS A 67 -6.23 -5.60 3.83
CA LYS A 67 -6.80 -4.65 4.78
C LYS A 67 -5.90 -4.51 6.01
N ILE A 68 -5.64 -3.26 6.41
CA ILE A 68 -4.94 -2.92 7.65
C ILE A 68 -5.95 -2.51 8.72
N THR A 69 -6.73 -1.46 8.46
CA THR A 69 -7.65 -0.89 9.46
C THR A 69 -8.78 -0.09 8.81
N MET A 70 -9.70 0.39 9.64
CA MET A 70 -10.71 1.38 9.30
C MET A 70 -10.33 2.74 9.90
N LEU A 71 -10.45 3.80 9.11
CA LEU A 71 -10.21 5.18 9.49
C LEU A 71 -11.52 5.96 9.46
N ASP A 72 -11.75 6.87 10.40
CA ASP A 72 -12.78 7.89 10.22
C ASP A 72 -12.37 9.00 9.24
N ASP A 73 -13.23 10.00 9.04
CA ASP A 73 -12.99 11.11 8.11
C ASP A 73 -11.74 11.95 8.51
N LEU A 74 -11.50 12.15 9.81
CA LEU A 74 -10.35 12.93 10.32
C LEU A 74 -9.05 12.12 10.19
N GLN A 75 -9.08 10.85 10.59
CA GLN A 75 -7.98 9.92 10.46
C GLN A 75 -7.57 9.72 9.01
N ARG A 76 -8.54 9.61 8.08
CA ARG A 76 -8.24 9.57 6.64
C ARG A 76 -7.52 10.83 6.18
N ALA A 77 -8.03 12.01 6.53
CA ALA A 77 -7.41 13.27 6.11
C ALA A 77 -5.96 13.38 6.63
N LYS A 78 -5.73 12.98 7.88
CA LYS A 78 -4.39 12.92 8.50
C LYS A 78 -3.49 11.91 7.78
N ALA A 79 -3.98 10.70 7.51
CA ALA A 79 -3.23 9.66 6.79
C ALA A 79 -2.79 10.15 5.40
N ILE A 80 -3.69 10.74 4.61
CA ILE A 80 -3.35 11.28 3.28
C ILE A 80 -2.28 12.36 3.39
N SER A 81 -2.38 13.26 4.37
CA SER A 81 -1.38 14.31 4.60
C SER A 81 0.00 13.74 4.92
N ILE A 82 0.08 12.72 5.78
CA ILE A 82 1.34 12.03 6.11
C ILE A 82 1.93 11.37 4.86
N LEU A 83 1.13 10.59 4.15
CA LEU A 83 1.56 9.83 2.97
C LEU A 83 2.04 10.74 1.83
N PHE A 84 1.42 11.91 1.66
CA PHE A 84 1.83 12.90 0.67
C PHE A 84 3.22 13.50 0.96
N ASN A 85 3.60 13.58 2.24
CA ASN A 85 4.89 14.13 2.67
C ASN A 85 5.99 13.06 2.76
N GLU A 86 5.65 11.78 2.61
CA GLU A 86 6.61 10.69 2.65
C GLU A 86 7.53 10.71 1.43
N LYS A 87 8.83 10.69 1.66
CA LYS A 87 9.79 10.91 0.57
C LYS A 87 9.91 9.65 -0.29
N PRO A 88 9.80 9.76 -1.63
CA PRO A 88 10.04 8.62 -2.50
C PRO A 88 11.51 8.17 -2.42
N PRO A 89 11.79 6.88 -2.63
CA PRO A 89 13.15 6.37 -2.75
C PRO A 89 13.93 7.09 -3.87
N SER A 90 15.16 7.51 -3.58
CA SER A 90 15.98 8.31 -4.50
C SER A 90 17.40 7.78 -4.75
N ASN A 91 17.89 6.79 -3.98
CA ASN A 91 19.30 6.40 -3.96
C ASN A 91 19.55 4.90 -4.22
N GLY A 92 18.77 4.26 -5.10
CA GLY A 92 19.08 2.94 -5.66
C GLY A 92 19.03 1.72 -4.73
N GLY A 93 18.88 1.89 -3.42
CA GLY A 93 18.81 0.81 -2.43
C GLY A 93 17.44 0.56 -1.80
N LYS A 94 16.44 1.38 -2.12
CA LYS A 94 15.06 1.28 -1.61
C LYS A 94 14.08 1.20 -2.78
N ASP A 95 13.00 0.45 -2.61
CA ASP A 95 11.95 0.29 -3.62
C ASP A 95 10.55 0.64 -3.11
N CYS A 96 9.52 0.27 -3.88
CA CYS A 96 8.13 0.52 -3.53
C CYS A 96 7.67 -0.14 -2.23
N GLN A 97 8.20 -1.31 -1.89
CA GLN A 97 7.87 -1.97 -0.63
C GLN A 97 8.50 -1.20 0.53
N ASP A 98 9.75 -0.74 0.37
CA ASP A 98 10.42 0.07 1.38
C ASP A 98 9.69 1.40 1.62
N TRP A 99 9.20 2.06 0.58
CA TRP A 99 8.36 3.26 0.74
C TRP A 99 7.07 2.97 1.51
N VAL A 100 6.41 1.84 1.23
CA VAL A 100 5.22 1.43 2.00
C VAL A 100 5.57 1.16 3.47
N LEU A 101 6.73 0.56 3.76
CA LEU A 101 7.17 0.34 5.15
C LEU A 101 7.47 1.66 5.87
N ASP A 102 8.20 2.59 5.23
CA ASP A 102 8.47 3.92 5.79
C ASP A 102 7.14 4.67 6.06
N ALA A 103 6.19 4.60 5.12
CA ALA A 103 4.86 5.14 5.29
C ALA A 103 4.09 4.50 6.46
N LEU A 104 4.16 3.18 6.63
CA LEU A 104 3.51 2.48 7.74
C LEU A 104 4.13 2.86 9.09
N VAL A 105 5.45 3.08 9.17
CA VAL A 105 6.09 3.62 10.37
C VAL A 105 5.48 4.98 10.72
N SER A 106 5.41 5.89 9.74
CA SER A 106 4.85 7.23 9.92
C SER A 106 3.38 7.19 10.37
N LEU A 107 2.58 6.26 9.83
CA LEU A 107 1.18 6.08 10.23
C LEU A 107 1.04 5.44 11.63
N GLU A 108 1.92 4.53 12.00
CA GLU A 108 1.90 3.83 13.30
C GLU A 108 2.29 4.78 14.44
N VAL A 109 3.32 5.62 14.24
CA VAL A 109 3.71 6.69 15.19
C VAL A 109 2.55 7.65 15.48
N GLU A 110 1.69 7.89 14.49
CA GLU A 110 0.55 8.81 14.58
C GLU A 110 -0.76 8.11 14.99
N GLU A 111 -0.68 6.84 15.41
CA GLU A 111 -1.78 5.98 15.87
C GLU A 111 -2.90 5.80 14.81
N LEU A 112 -2.54 5.87 13.53
CA LEU A 112 -3.48 5.69 12.41
C LEU A 112 -3.57 4.25 11.92
N VAL A 113 -2.62 3.40 12.34
CA VAL A 113 -2.67 1.95 12.16
C VAL A 113 -2.37 1.28 13.50
N PRO A 114 -2.81 0.02 13.71
CA PRO A 114 -2.53 -0.68 14.96
C PRO A 114 -1.02 -0.88 15.20
N ASP A 115 -0.63 -0.88 16.47
CA ASP A 115 0.72 -1.23 16.90
C ASP A 115 1.15 -2.60 16.34
N GLY A 116 2.41 -2.70 15.90
CA GLY A 116 2.98 -3.88 15.26
C GLY A 116 2.64 -4.01 13.77
N THR A 117 1.93 -3.05 13.16
CA THR A 117 1.62 -3.07 11.72
C THR A 117 2.91 -3.06 10.90
N THR A 118 3.85 -2.18 11.20
CA THR A 118 5.14 -2.11 10.50
C THR A 118 5.90 -3.41 10.64
N GLN A 119 6.04 -3.95 11.85
CA GLN A 119 6.76 -5.21 12.08
C GLN A 119 6.15 -6.36 11.27
N THR A 120 4.82 -6.44 11.26
CA THR A 120 4.08 -7.44 10.48
C THR A 120 4.38 -7.31 8.99
N TRP A 121 4.37 -6.09 8.44
CA TRP A 121 4.64 -5.85 7.02
C TRP A 121 6.11 -6.04 6.64
N THR A 122 7.05 -5.68 7.51
CA THR A 122 8.48 -5.97 7.31
C THR A 122 8.73 -7.47 7.17
N SER A 123 7.98 -8.31 7.91
CA SER A 123 8.10 -9.78 7.78
C SER A 123 7.60 -10.32 6.43
N ARG A 124 6.88 -9.51 5.63
CA ARG A 124 6.31 -9.87 4.33
C ARG A 124 7.13 -9.37 3.14
N THR A 125 8.14 -8.54 3.39
CA THR A 125 9.02 -7.98 2.38
C THR A 125 9.63 -9.07 1.50
N GLY A 126 9.50 -8.90 0.18
CA GLY A 126 10.01 -9.85 -0.81
C GLY A 126 9.26 -11.18 -0.92
N LYS A 127 8.23 -11.45 -0.12
CA LYS A 127 7.42 -12.67 -0.25
C LYS A 127 6.56 -12.64 -1.51
N GLN A 128 6.26 -13.83 -2.02
CA GLN A 128 5.28 -14.01 -3.10
C GLN A 128 3.89 -13.58 -2.64
N THR A 129 3.12 -12.99 -3.56
CA THR A 129 1.77 -12.49 -3.28
C THR A 129 0.84 -13.56 -2.74
N LYS A 130 0.94 -14.80 -3.22
CA LYS A 130 0.16 -15.94 -2.70
C LYS A 130 0.48 -16.27 -1.23
N ALA A 131 1.74 -16.15 -0.83
CA ALA A 131 2.13 -16.38 0.56
C ALA A 131 1.57 -15.27 1.46
N ILE A 132 1.66 -14.01 1.00
CA ILE A 132 1.09 -12.87 1.72
C ILE A 132 -0.43 -13.00 1.83
N GLN A 133 -1.12 -13.38 0.74
CA GLN A 133 -2.56 -13.64 0.75
C GLN A 133 -2.94 -14.68 1.80
N HIS A 134 -2.22 -15.79 1.88
CA HIS A 134 -2.45 -16.83 2.89
C HIS A 134 -2.23 -16.30 4.31
N GLU A 135 -1.17 -15.51 4.54
CA GLU A 135 -0.87 -14.89 5.84
C GLU A 135 -1.88 -13.81 6.26
N VAL A 136 -2.42 -13.05 5.30
CA VAL A 136 -3.44 -12.01 5.54
C VAL A 136 -4.82 -12.63 5.80
N GLY A 137 -5.13 -13.74 5.14
CA GLY A 137 -6.34 -14.54 5.38
C GLY A 137 -7.62 -13.74 5.13
N VAL A 138 -8.49 -13.67 6.13
CA VAL A 138 -9.82 -13.02 6.02
C VAL A 138 -9.77 -11.52 5.72
N ASN A 139 -8.62 -10.88 5.91
CA ASN A 139 -8.40 -9.47 5.58
C ASN A 139 -7.94 -9.25 4.13
N TRP A 140 -7.88 -10.30 3.32
CA TRP A 140 -7.52 -10.22 1.92
C TRP A 140 -8.77 -10.04 1.05
N GLU A 141 -8.78 -8.99 0.23
CA GLU A 141 -9.76 -8.81 -0.83
C GLU A 141 -9.10 -9.11 -2.18
N ALA A 142 -9.58 -10.15 -2.85
CA ALA A 142 -9.15 -10.51 -4.19
C ALA A 142 -9.63 -9.49 -5.22
N LEU A 143 -8.73 -9.06 -6.11
CA LEU A 143 -9.02 -8.16 -7.22
C LEU A 143 -8.67 -8.83 -8.54
N ASN A 144 -9.33 -8.43 -9.63
CA ASN A 144 -9.02 -8.87 -10.99
C ASN A 144 -9.02 -10.40 -11.21
N GLY A 145 -9.85 -11.12 -10.43
CA GLY A 145 -9.98 -12.57 -10.53
C GLY A 145 -8.75 -13.36 -10.06
N ARG A 146 -7.92 -12.79 -9.17
CA ARG A 146 -6.70 -13.41 -8.65
C ARG A 146 -6.79 -13.83 -7.19
#